data_AF-A0A7W1YYJ3-F1
#
_entry.id   AF-A0A7W1YYJ3-F1
#
_cell.length_a   1.000
_cell.length_b   1.000
_cell.length_c   1.000
_cell.angle_alpha   90.00
_cell.angle_beta   90.00
_cell.angle_gamma   90.00
#
_symmetry.space_group_name_H-M   'P 1'
#
loop_
_entity.id
_entity.type
_entity.pdbx_description
1 polymer ?
#
loop_
_entity_poly.entity_id
_entity_poly.type
_entity_poly.pdbx_seq_one_letter_code
_entity_poly.pdbx_strand_id
1 'polypeptide(L)'
;MRSSIERDEFFRAEQRSPGRWALSPAYDLNPVPEIDRRHTPKTAITEYQEEPAIAAAVDAAPRFGLKAAEAKVILREVFHAVSGWRNTGKQLRIKASTIDVYATAFEHPLRDEAHKLL
;
A
#
# COMPACT_ATOMS: atom_id res chain seq x y z
N MET A 1 -8.24 -36.52 23.94
CA MET A 1 -7.37 -36.28 22.77
C MET A 1 -7.86 -35.00 22.10
N ARG A 2 -7.23 -33.86 22.41
CA ARG A 2 -7.60 -32.54 21.88
C ARG A 2 -6.77 -32.26 20.63
N SER A 3 -7.43 -32.09 19.48
CA SER A 3 -6.83 -31.56 18.25
C SER A 3 -6.96 -30.04 18.29
N SER A 4 -5.93 -29.36 18.77
CA SER A 4 -5.81 -27.90 18.72
C SER A 4 -5.01 -27.55 17.47
N ILE A 5 -5.73 -27.39 16.36
CA ILE A 5 -5.16 -26.90 15.11
C ILE A 5 -4.97 -25.38 15.24
N GLU A 6 -3.70 -25.00 15.24
CA GLU A 6 -3.09 -23.81 14.62
C GLU A 6 -3.70 -22.43 14.96
N ARG A 7 -3.09 -21.77 15.95
CA ARG A 7 -3.17 -20.32 16.17
C ARG A 7 -1.80 -19.61 16.05
N ASP A 8 -0.80 -20.29 15.51
CA ASP A 8 0.62 -19.84 15.61
C ASP A 8 1.26 -19.40 14.28
N GLU A 9 0.52 -19.35 13.16
CA GLU A 9 1.12 -19.02 11.85
C GLU A 9 1.11 -17.52 11.47
N PHE A 10 0.51 -16.63 12.27
CA PHE A 10 0.21 -15.30 11.72
C PHE A 10 1.34 -14.26 11.78
N PHE A 11 2.41 -14.47 12.55
CA PHE A 11 3.53 -13.52 12.62
C PHE A 11 4.85 -14.21 12.98
N ARG A 12 5.52 -14.82 12.00
CA ARG A 12 6.94 -15.17 12.13
C ARG A 12 7.74 -14.30 11.17
N ALA A 13 8.49 -13.35 11.73
CA ALA A 13 9.63 -12.83 11.00
C ALA A 13 10.58 -14.00 10.70
N GLU A 14 10.94 -14.16 9.44
CA GLU A 14 11.64 -15.34 8.96
C GLU A 14 13.10 -15.26 9.42
N GLN A 15 13.45 -16.04 10.45
CA GLN A 15 14.83 -16.15 10.91
C GLN A 15 15.63 -16.91 9.84
N ARG A 16 16.31 -16.18 8.96
CA ARG A 16 17.12 -16.77 7.88
C ARG A 16 18.33 -17.54 8.40
N SER A 17 18.85 -17.14 9.57
CA SER A 17 19.84 -17.84 10.40
C SER A 17 19.82 -17.22 11.81
N PRO A 18 20.44 -17.84 12.84
CA PRO A 18 20.52 -17.23 14.18
C PRO A 18 21.03 -15.78 14.12
N GLY A 19 20.28 -14.86 14.73
CA GLY A 19 20.59 -13.42 14.73
C GLY A 19 20.33 -12.65 13.43
N ARG A 20 19.82 -13.29 12.36
CA ARG A 20 19.46 -12.62 11.09
C ARG A 20 17.96 -12.66 10.84
N TRP A 21 17.34 -11.50 10.95
CA TRP A 21 15.93 -11.27 10.69
C TRP A 21 15.76 -10.67 9.29
N ALA A 22 14.75 -11.13 8.58
CA ALA A 22 14.26 -10.48 7.37
C ALA A 22 12.81 -10.06 7.58
N LEU A 23 12.38 -9.01 6.88
CA LEU A 23 10.97 -8.67 6.80
C LEU A 23 10.23 -9.81 6.08
N SER A 24 9.10 -10.22 6.64
CA SER A 24 8.13 -11.04 5.89
C SER A 24 7.59 -10.24 4.71
N PRO A 25 7.00 -10.89 3.69
CA PRO A 25 6.17 -10.19 2.72
C PRO A 25 5.11 -9.32 3.40
N ALA A 26 4.69 -8.24 2.73
CA ALA A 26 3.53 -7.48 3.15
C ALA A 26 2.26 -8.33 2.95
N TYR A 27 1.39 -8.35 3.96
CA TYR A 27 0.09 -9.04 3.95
C TYR A 27 -1.00 -8.06 4.37
N ASP A 28 -2.26 -8.48 4.21
CA ASP A 28 -3.45 -7.66 4.52
C ASP A 28 -3.52 -6.33 3.73
N LEU A 29 -3.07 -6.37 2.47
CA LEU A 29 -3.20 -5.25 1.53
C LEU A 29 -4.61 -5.23 0.94
N ASN A 30 -5.49 -4.42 1.53
CA ASN A 30 -6.84 -4.22 1.03
C ASN A 30 -7.00 -2.80 0.47
N PRO A 31 -7.53 -2.62 -0.75
CA PRO A 31 -8.01 -1.31 -1.17
C PRO A 31 -9.20 -0.92 -0.29
N VAL A 32 -9.19 0.29 0.27
CA VAL A 32 -10.25 0.76 1.17
C VAL A 32 -10.95 1.95 0.52
N PRO A 33 -12.22 1.83 0.12
CA PRO A 33 -12.95 2.95 -0.46
C PRO A 33 -13.28 4.01 0.60
N GLU A 34 -13.48 5.25 0.15
CA GLU A 34 -13.71 6.40 1.02
C GLU A 34 -14.96 6.25 1.92
N ILE A 35 -15.97 5.49 1.48
CA ILE A 35 -17.16 5.17 2.28
C ILE A 35 -16.81 4.40 3.56
N ASP A 36 -15.76 3.59 3.53
CA ASP A 36 -15.31 2.81 4.68
C ASP A 36 -14.31 3.60 5.53
N ARG A 37 -13.40 4.33 4.89
CA ARG A 37 -12.38 5.14 5.59
C ARG A 37 -11.80 6.20 4.66
N ARG A 38 -11.57 7.41 5.20
CA ARG A 38 -10.76 8.44 4.51
C ARG A 38 -9.37 7.91 4.14
N HIS A 39 -8.78 8.46 3.08
CA HIS A 39 -7.45 8.13 2.58
C HIS A 39 -6.30 8.63 3.48
N THR A 40 -6.49 8.60 4.80
CA THR A 40 -5.49 8.94 5.81
C THR A 40 -4.67 7.69 6.16
N PRO A 41 -3.34 7.72 6.01
CA PRO A 41 -2.46 6.64 6.46
C PRO A 41 -2.61 6.36 7.95
N LYS A 42 -2.47 5.09 8.36
CA LYS A 42 -2.44 4.72 9.80
C LYS A 42 -1.15 5.17 10.49
N THR A 43 -0.09 5.31 9.71
CA THR A 43 1.22 5.77 10.17
C THR A 43 1.52 7.08 9.45
N ALA A 44 1.68 8.15 10.22
CA ALA A 44 2.12 9.43 9.67
C ALA A 44 3.52 9.28 9.06
N ILE A 45 3.77 9.93 7.91
CA ILE A 45 5.09 9.91 7.28
C ILE A 45 6.04 10.92 7.96
N THR A 46 5.49 12.02 8.45
CA THR A 46 6.22 13.06 9.19
C THR A 46 5.40 13.58 10.36
N GLU A 47 6.07 14.21 11.32
CA GLU A 47 5.50 14.74 12.55
C GLU A 47 4.56 15.93 12.33
N TYR A 48 4.70 16.62 11.19
CA TYR A 48 3.95 17.83 10.85
C TYR A 48 2.93 17.63 9.72
N GLN A 49 2.64 16.37 9.38
CA GLN A 49 1.72 16.06 8.29
C GLN A 49 0.27 16.25 8.76
N GLU A 50 -0.34 17.38 8.39
CA GLU A 50 -1.77 17.63 8.63
C GLU A 50 -2.65 16.77 7.71
N GLU A 51 -2.34 16.77 6.41
CA GLU A 51 -3.08 15.99 5.40
C GLU A 51 -2.14 15.09 4.57
N PRO A 52 -2.63 13.95 4.07
CA PRO A 52 -1.87 13.10 3.16
C PRO A 52 -1.46 13.85 1.89
N ALA A 53 -0.20 13.73 1.48
CA ALA A 53 0.32 14.26 0.21
C ALA A 53 1.45 13.38 -0.31
N ILE A 54 1.45 13.09 -1.62
CA ILE A 54 2.49 12.26 -2.26
C ILE A 54 3.81 13.01 -2.32
N ALA A 55 3.80 14.31 -2.62
CA ALA A 55 5.01 15.13 -2.64
C ALA A 55 5.72 15.11 -1.28
N ALA A 56 4.96 15.25 -0.19
CA ALA A 56 5.51 15.20 1.17
C ALA A 56 6.15 13.84 1.49
N ALA A 57 5.58 12.73 1.00
CA ALA A 57 6.18 11.42 1.16
C ALA A 57 7.49 11.26 0.36
N VAL A 58 7.54 11.77 -0.87
CA VAL A 58 8.77 11.79 -1.69
C VAL A 58 9.85 12.67 -1.06
N ASP A 59 9.48 13.84 -0.52
CA ASP A 59 10.41 14.76 0.14
C ASP A 59 10.95 14.19 1.47
N ALA A 60 10.15 13.38 2.17
CA ALA A 60 10.58 12.70 3.39
C ALA A 60 11.47 11.48 3.13
N ALA A 61 11.54 10.95 1.91
CA ALA A 61 12.26 9.71 1.58
C ALA A 61 13.73 9.65 2.06
N PRO A 62 14.53 10.74 2.00
CA PRO A 62 15.90 10.75 2.52
C PRO A 62 16.00 10.45 4.03
N ARG A 63 14.97 10.74 4.82
CA ARG A 63 14.92 10.38 6.25
C ARG A 63 14.85 8.86 6.48
N PHE A 64 14.43 8.12 5.46
CA PHE A 64 14.31 6.65 5.47
C PHE A 64 15.43 5.97 4.65
N GLY A 65 16.50 6.69 4.32
CA GLY A 65 17.65 6.15 3.59
C GLY A 65 17.42 5.95 2.09
N LEU A 66 16.34 6.50 1.52
CA LEU A 66 16.08 6.49 0.08
C LEU A 66 16.48 7.83 -0.55
N LYS A 67 17.23 7.80 -1.65
CA LYS A 67 17.49 9.01 -2.44
C LYS A 67 16.20 9.44 -3.12
N ALA A 68 16.04 10.75 -3.35
CA ALA A 68 14.86 11.29 -4.04
C ALA A 68 14.62 10.64 -5.43
N ALA A 69 15.68 10.33 -6.17
CA ALA A 69 15.56 9.63 -7.46
C ALA A 69 14.99 8.21 -7.30
N GLU A 70 15.44 7.46 -6.29
CA GLU A 70 14.94 6.11 -5.99
C GLU A 70 13.47 6.15 -5.56
N ALA A 71 13.09 7.14 -4.75
CA ALA A 71 11.69 7.36 -4.35
C ALA A 71 10.77 7.62 -5.55
N LYS A 72 11.22 8.41 -6.54
CA LYS A 72 10.46 8.64 -7.79
C LYS A 72 10.33 7.39 -8.66
N VAL A 73 11.36 6.53 -8.69
CA VAL A 73 11.28 5.23 -9.38
C VAL A 73 10.21 4.35 -8.72
N ILE A 74 10.25 4.22 -7.39
CA ILE A 74 9.25 3.44 -6.63
C ILE A 74 7.84 4.01 -6.84
N LEU A 75 7.66 5.34 -6.81
CA LEU A 75 6.37 5.97 -7.09
C LEU A 75 5.82 5.57 -8.46
N ARG A 76 6.68 5.56 -9.49
CA ARG A 76 6.33 5.16 -10.86
C ARG A 76 5.90 3.69 -10.92
N GLU A 77 6.66 2.81 -10.28
CA GLU A 77 6.37 1.38 -10.22
C GLU A 77 5.01 1.12 -9.56
N VAL A 78 4.76 1.71 -8.39
CA VAL A 78 3.50 1.57 -7.66
C VAL A 78 2.33 2.14 -8.47
N PHE A 79 2.48 3.34 -9.03
CA PHE A 79 1.44 3.97 -9.85
C PHE A 79 1.04 3.09 -11.03
N HIS A 80 2.01 2.56 -11.78
CA HIS A 80 1.73 1.68 -12.91
C HIS A 80 1.12 0.34 -12.48
N ALA A 81 1.61 -0.26 -11.40
CA ALA A 81 1.08 -1.52 -10.88
C ALA A 81 -0.42 -1.44 -10.55
N VAL A 82 -0.89 -0.30 -10.01
CA VAL A 82 -2.30 -0.11 -9.64
C VAL A 82 -3.15 0.56 -10.72
N SER A 83 -2.55 1.14 -11.76
CA SER A 83 -3.29 1.83 -12.83
C SER A 83 -4.27 0.92 -13.59
N GLY A 84 -3.97 -0.38 -13.68
CA GLY A 84 -4.79 -1.38 -14.36
C GLY A 84 -5.89 -2.01 -13.51
N TRP A 85 -6.13 -1.56 -12.28
CA TRP A 85 -6.93 -2.26 -11.27
C TRP A 85 -8.33 -2.69 -11.75
N ARG A 86 -9.03 -1.86 -12.52
CA ARG A 86 -10.36 -2.22 -13.08
C ARG A 86 -10.28 -3.40 -14.05
N ASN A 87 -9.25 -3.43 -14.90
CA ASN A 87 -9.05 -4.53 -15.85
C ASN A 87 -8.69 -5.81 -15.10
N THR A 88 -7.86 -5.73 -14.08
CA THR A 88 -7.55 -6.86 -13.18
C THR A 88 -8.83 -7.39 -12.53
N GLY A 89 -9.68 -6.52 -11.97
CA GLY A 89 -10.96 -6.91 -11.39
C GLY A 89 -11.89 -7.63 -12.39
N LYS A 90 -11.95 -7.14 -13.64
CA LYS A 90 -12.71 -7.78 -14.73
C LYS A 90 -12.15 -9.17 -15.08
N GLN A 91 -10.82 -9.31 -15.18
CA GLN A 91 -10.17 -10.59 -15.46
C GLN A 91 -10.43 -11.62 -14.35
N LEU A 92 -10.54 -11.17 -13.11
CA LEU A 92 -10.94 -11.97 -11.95
C LEU A 92 -12.46 -12.23 -11.86
N ARG A 93 -13.24 -11.80 -12.85
CA ARG A 93 -14.71 -11.95 -12.92
C ARG A 93 -15.46 -11.30 -11.75
N ILE A 94 -14.89 -10.25 -11.17
CA ILE A 94 -15.57 -9.42 -10.16
C ILE A 94 -16.69 -8.65 -10.87
N LYS A 95 -17.89 -8.61 -10.27
CA LYS A 95 -19.03 -7.87 -10.81
C LYS A 95 -18.69 -6.39 -10.95
N ALA A 96 -19.12 -5.76 -12.04
CA ALA A 96 -18.88 -4.34 -12.30
C ALA A 96 -19.35 -3.46 -11.12
N SER A 97 -20.54 -3.72 -10.57
CA SER A 97 -21.07 -3.02 -9.40
C SER A 97 -20.15 -3.13 -8.17
N THR A 98 -19.46 -4.25 -8.00
CA THR A 98 -18.49 -4.43 -6.90
C THR A 98 -17.20 -3.68 -7.20
N ILE A 99 -16.69 -3.71 -8.44
CA ILE A 99 -15.52 -2.91 -8.84
C ILE A 99 -15.79 -1.41 -8.59
N ASP A 100 -16.99 -0.93 -8.92
CA ASP A 100 -17.35 0.48 -8.79
C ASP A 100 -17.39 0.96 -7.33
N VAL A 101 -17.75 0.10 -6.37
CA VAL A 101 -17.66 0.42 -4.94
C VAL A 101 -16.23 0.74 -4.50
N TYR A 102 -15.23 0.11 -5.13
CA TYR A 102 -13.81 0.32 -4.83
C TYR A 102 -13.17 1.47 -5.62
N ALA A 103 -13.94 2.18 -6.45
CA ALA A 103 -13.41 3.25 -7.28
C ALA A 103 -12.59 4.26 -6.47
N THR A 104 -13.14 4.75 -5.35
CA THR A 104 -12.48 5.76 -4.52
C THR A 104 -11.20 5.26 -3.86
N ALA A 105 -11.02 3.95 -3.70
CA ALA A 105 -9.77 3.39 -3.16
C ALA A 105 -8.58 3.54 -4.12
N PHE A 106 -8.84 3.72 -5.41
CA PHE A 106 -7.81 3.86 -6.45
C PHE A 106 -7.89 5.20 -7.19
N GLU A 107 -9.07 5.80 -7.30
CA GLU A 107 -9.37 7.01 -8.07
C GLU A 107 -9.67 8.15 -7.09
N HIS A 108 -8.61 8.82 -6.63
CA HIS A 108 -8.66 9.87 -5.62
C HIS A 108 -7.56 10.93 -5.85
N PRO A 109 -7.64 12.12 -5.21
CA PRO A 109 -6.69 13.22 -5.46
C PRO A 109 -5.21 12.87 -5.29
N LEU A 110 -4.84 11.98 -4.34
CA LEU A 110 -3.44 11.53 -4.19
C LEU A 110 -2.93 10.76 -5.42
N ARG A 111 -3.79 10.03 -6.15
CA ARG A 111 -3.39 9.38 -7.42
C ARG A 111 -3.10 10.43 -8.48
N ASP A 112 -3.91 11.49 -8.55
CA ASP A 112 -3.72 12.57 -9.51
C ASP A 112 -2.45 13.37 -9.19
N GLU A 113 -2.16 13.57 -7.91
CA GLU A 113 -0.90 14.14 -7.45
C GLU A 113 0.30 13.26 -7.83
N ALA A 114 0.22 11.94 -7.58
CA ALA A 114 1.25 11.00 -8.00
C ALA A 114 1.54 11.11 -9.50
N HIS A 115 0.50 11.10 -10.34
CA HIS A 115 0.64 11.22 -11.80
C HIS A 115 1.35 12.51 -12.22
N LYS A 116 1.12 13.65 -11.54
CA LYS A 116 1.79 14.93 -11.83
C LYS A 116 3.28 14.93 -11.47
N LEU A 117 3.70 14.04 -10.57
CA LEU A 117 5.08 13.94 -10.09
C LEU A 117 5.93 12.95 -10.91
N LEU A 118 5.31 12.16 -11.79
CA LEU A 118 5.96 11.18 -12.67
C LEU A 118 6.53 11.80 -13.94
#